data_AF-A0A7K7DQ83-F1
#
_entry.id   AF-A0A7K7DQ83-F1
#
_cell.length_a   1.000
_cell.length_b   1.000
_cell.length_c   1.000
_cell.angle_alpha   90.00
_cell.angle_beta   90.00
_cell.angle_gamma   90.00
#
_symmetry.space_group_name_H-M   'P 1'
#
loop_
_entity.id
_entity.type
_entity.pdbx_description
1 polymer ?
#
loop_
_entity_poly.entity_id
_entity_poly.type
_entity_poly.pdbx_seq_one_letter_code
_entity_poly.pdbx_strand_id
1 'polypeptide(L)'
;GWSGVFLSMLSFLFFTDMCIYWIHRGLHHKLFYKRFHKPHHLWKIATPFASHAFHPVDGFMQSLPYHIYPFLFPLHKVTYLGLYIFVNVWTISIHDGDYRVPRPLRHVINGSAHHTDHHLYFDYNYGQYFTLWDKIGGSYKSPTSFEGKGPHDYLRKLREK
;
A
#
# COMPACT_ATOMS: atom_id res chain seq x y z
N GLY A 1 -7.59 9.74 27.64
CA GLY A 1 -6.64 10.87 27.55
C GLY A 1 -5.81 10.76 26.27
N TRP A 2 -4.88 11.68 26.03
CA TRP A 2 -4.07 11.75 24.80
C TRP A 2 -3.25 10.49 24.50
N SER A 3 -2.73 9.81 25.52
CA SER A 3 -2.03 8.52 25.36
C SER A 3 -2.91 7.45 24.71
N GLY A 4 -4.18 7.37 25.11
CA GLY A 4 -5.15 6.44 24.54
C GLY A 4 -5.47 6.74 23.07
N VAL A 5 -5.46 8.02 22.67
CA VAL A 5 -5.62 8.41 21.26
C VAL A 5 -4.42 7.98 20.44
N PHE A 6 -3.20 8.21 20.92
CA PHE A 6 -1.99 7.78 20.22
C PHE A 6 -1.91 6.26 20.09
N LEU A 7 -2.21 5.52 21.17
CA LEU A 7 -2.24 4.06 21.14
C LEU A 7 -3.31 3.51 20.19
N SER A 8 -4.49 4.13 20.12
CA SER A 8 -5.53 3.70 19.18
C SER A 8 -5.13 3.98 17.73
N MET A 9 -4.43 5.08 17.44
CA MET A 9 -3.87 5.34 16.10
C MET A 9 -2.84 4.28 15.70
N LEU A 10 -1.89 3.96 16.59
CA LEU A 10 -0.90 2.91 16.30
C LEU A 10 -1.57 1.55 16.10
N SER A 11 -2.47 1.17 17.00
CA SER A 11 -3.24 -0.08 16.90
C SER A 11 -4.06 -0.14 15.61
N PHE A 12 -4.69 0.96 15.20
CA PHE A 12 -5.41 1.05 13.94
C PHE A 12 -4.48 0.78 12.75
N LEU A 13 -3.32 1.45 12.69
CA LEU A 13 -2.36 1.28 11.59
C LEU A 13 -1.86 -0.16 11.51
N PHE A 14 -1.44 -0.77 12.62
CA PHE A 14 -0.96 -2.16 12.62
C PHE A 14 -2.05 -3.17 12.25
N PHE A 15 -3.27 -3.00 12.78
CA PHE A 15 -4.40 -3.88 12.49
C PHE A 15 -4.76 -3.81 11.00
N THR A 16 -4.91 -2.60 10.48
CA THR A 16 -5.33 -2.38 9.09
C THR A 16 -4.25 -2.82 8.11
N ASP A 17 -2.98 -2.52 8.37
CA ASP A 17 -1.84 -3.00 7.55
C ASP A 17 -1.83 -4.53 7.43
N MET A 18 -2.04 -5.22 8.57
CA MET A 18 -2.10 -6.68 8.60
C MET A 18 -3.24 -7.23 7.76
N CYS A 19 -4.46 -6.74 8.00
CA CYS A 19 -5.64 -7.26 7.31
C CYS A 19 -5.56 -6.98 5.81
N ILE A 20 -5.13 -5.78 5.43
CA ILE A 20 -5.01 -5.39 4.03
C ILE A 20 -3.93 -6.21 3.34
N TYR A 21 -2.78 -6.45 3.98
CA TYR A 21 -1.75 -7.32 3.44
C TYR A 21 -2.33 -8.68 3.01
N TRP A 22 -3.10 -9.34 3.88
CA TRP A 22 -3.66 -10.66 3.57
C TRP A 22 -4.78 -10.60 2.53
N ILE A 23 -5.63 -9.56 2.57
CA ILE A 23 -6.67 -9.36 1.56
C ILE A 23 -6.04 -9.11 0.20
N HIS A 24 -5.06 -8.21 0.13
CA HIS A 24 -4.35 -7.86 -1.09
C HIS A 24 -3.61 -9.07 -1.66
N ARG A 25 -2.84 -9.80 -0.84
CA ARG A 25 -2.21 -11.05 -1.26
C ARG A 25 -3.23 -12.10 -1.73
N GLY A 26 -4.38 -12.19 -1.07
CA GLY A 26 -5.50 -13.04 -1.49
C GLY A 26 -6.10 -12.62 -2.82
N LEU A 27 -6.22 -11.33 -3.09
CA LEU A 27 -6.67 -10.77 -4.37
C LEU A 27 -5.72 -11.09 -5.52
N HIS A 28 -4.43 -11.31 -5.25
CA HIS A 28 -3.46 -11.82 -6.22
C HIS A 28 -3.55 -13.32 -6.47
N HIS A 29 -4.31 -14.07 -5.68
CA HIS A 29 -4.53 -15.48 -5.95
C HIS A 29 -5.29 -15.67 -7.28
N LYS A 30 -4.93 -16.71 -8.04
CA LYS A 30 -5.46 -17.03 -9.39
C LYS A 30 -6.99 -17.00 -9.51
N LEU A 31 -7.71 -17.31 -8.42
CA LEU A 31 -9.16 -17.32 -8.37
C LEU A 31 -9.77 -15.91 -8.40
N PHE A 32 -9.10 -14.92 -7.81
CA PHE A 32 -9.62 -13.57 -7.62
C PHE A 32 -8.96 -12.56 -8.57
N TYR A 33 -7.66 -12.73 -8.82
CA TYR A 33 -6.83 -11.78 -9.55
C TYR A 33 -7.44 -11.34 -10.87
N LYS A 34 -7.70 -12.30 -11.77
CA LYS A 34 -8.17 -11.99 -13.13
C LYS A 34 -9.44 -11.14 -13.15
N ARG A 35 -10.34 -11.34 -12.16
CA ARG A 35 -11.65 -10.70 -12.13
C ARG A 35 -11.64 -9.37 -11.39
N PHE A 36 -10.98 -9.31 -10.24
CA PHE A 36 -11.12 -8.19 -9.32
C PHE A 36 -9.90 -7.28 -9.30
N HIS A 37 -8.70 -7.84 -9.29
CA HIS A 37 -7.49 -7.07 -9.03
C HIS A 37 -6.66 -6.75 -10.29
N LYS A 38 -6.77 -7.57 -11.33
CA LYS A 38 -6.14 -7.33 -12.64
C LYS A 38 -6.47 -5.95 -13.22
N PRO A 39 -7.72 -5.43 -13.16
CA PRO A 39 -8.04 -4.09 -13.67
C PRO A 39 -7.17 -2.99 -13.04
N HIS A 40 -6.91 -3.09 -11.73
CA HIS A 40 -6.02 -2.16 -11.03
C HIS A 40 -4.57 -2.29 -11.52
N HIS A 41 -4.12 -3.52 -11.75
CA HIS A 41 -2.78 -3.85 -12.25
C HIS A 41 -2.55 -3.55 -13.75
N LEU A 42 -3.56 -3.07 -14.49
CA LEU A 42 -3.34 -2.56 -15.84
C LEU A 42 -2.46 -1.29 -15.82
N TRP A 43 -2.46 -0.56 -14.70
CA TRP A 43 -1.68 0.66 -14.49
C TRP A 43 -0.24 0.38 -14.04
N LYS A 44 0.54 -0.30 -14.88
CA LYS A 44 1.93 -0.72 -14.56
C LYS A 44 2.85 0.41 -14.10
N ILE A 45 2.69 1.59 -14.68
CA ILE A 45 3.28 2.83 -14.15
C ILE A 45 2.12 3.58 -13.51
N ALA A 46 1.97 3.38 -12.20
CA ALA A 46 0.89 3.97 -11.44
C ALA A 46 0.97 5.51 -11.46
N THR A 47 -0.21 6.12 -11.40
CA THR A 47 -0.38 7.55 -11.15
C THR A 47 -1.28 7.72 -9.94
N PRO A 48 -1.38 8.93 -9.35
CA PRO A 48 -2.34 9.20 -8.27
C PRO A 48 -3.77 8.75 -8.58
N PHE A 49 -4.21 8.77 -9.84
CA PHE A 49 -5.54 8.31 -10.25
C PHE A 49 -5.71 6.79 -10.20
N ALA A 50 -4.63 6.03 -10.45
CA ALA A 50 -4.65 4.58 -10.37
C ALA A 50 -4.94 4.07 -8.94
N SER A 51 -4.64 4.91 -7.93
CA SER A 51 -4.86 4.61 -6.50
C SER A 51 -6.29 4.30 -6.12
N HIS A 52 -7.28 4.68 -6.95
CA HIS A 52 -8.71 4.39 -6.73
C HIS A 52 -9.38 3.77 -7.97
N ALA A 53 -8.60 3.45 -9.01
CA ALA A 53 -9.09 2.80 -10.22
C ALA A 53 -9.23 1.27 -10.01
N PHE A 54 -10.03 0.90 -9.01
CA PHE A 54 -10.28 -0.49 -8.63
C PHE A 54 -11.57 -1.03 -9.23
N HIS A 55 -11.66 -2.35 -9.33
CA HIS A 55 -12.96 -3.00 -9.36
C HIS A 55 -13.69 -2.73 -8.02
N PRO A 56 -15.01 -2.46 -7.99
CA PRO A 56 -15.71 -2.13 -6.73
C PRO A 56 -15.52 -3.15 -5.61
N VAL A 57 -15.55 -4.45 -5.93
CA VAL A 57 -15.28 -5.54 -4.96
C VAL A 57 -13.86 -5.48 -4.39
N ASP A 58 -12.86 -5.15 -5.22
CA ASP A 58 -11.47 -5.03 -4.79
C ASP A 58 -11.33 -3.88 -3.76
N GLY A 59 -11.82 -2.69 -4.14
CA GLY A 59 -11.83 -1.53 -3.26
C GLY A 59 -12.60 -1.77 -1.96
N PHE A 60 -13.76 -2.43 -2.02
CA PHE A 60 -14.56 -2.77 -0.83
C PHE A 60 -13.85 -3.77 0.08
N MET A 61 -13.25 -4.82 -0.47
CA MET A 61 -12.51 -5.80 0.33
C MET A 61 -11.32 -5.14 1.04
N GLN A 62 -10.54 -4.34 0.32
CA GLN A 62 -9.37 -3.66 0.90
C GLN A 62 -9.76 -2.54 1.89
N SER A 63 -10.93 -1.92 1.76
CA SER A 63 -11.39 -0.88 2.70
C SER A 63 -12.02 -1.43 3.99
N LEU A 64 -12.51 -2.68 3.96
CA LEU A 64 -13.22 -3.30 5.05
C LEU A 64 -12.49 -3.24 6.41
N PRO A 65 -11.16 -3.45 6.50
CA PRO A 65 -10.45 -3.39 7.78
C PRO A 65 -10.56 -2.03 8.49
N TYR A 66 -10.59 -0.92 7.75
CA TYR A 66 -10.74 0.41 8.32
C TYR A 66 -12.09 0.58 9.02
N HIS A 67 -13.14 0.01 8.43
CA HIS A 67 -14.51 0.10 8.93
C HIS A 67 -14.81 -0.92 10.03
N ILE A 68 -14.18 -2.11 10.00
CA ILE A 68 -14.34 -3.14 11.04
C ILE A 68 -13.66 -2.72 12.34
N TYR A 69 -12.50 -2.06 12.27
CA TYR A 69 -11.72 -1.70 13.46
C TYR A 69 -12.54 -1.03 14.60
N PRO A 70 -13.34 0.03 14.37
CA PRO A 70 -14.11 0.69 15.43
C PRO A 70 -15.21 -0.17 16.06
N PHE A 71 -15.61 -1.29 15.43
CA PHE A 71 -16.53 -2.26 16.05
C PHE A 71 -15.82 -3.21 17.02
N LEU A 72 -14.50 -3.38 16.87
CA LEU A 72 -13.68 -4.28 17.70
C LEU A 72 -12.92 -3.53 18.79
N PHE A 73 -12.52 -2.28 18.52
CA PHE A 73 -11.66 -1.51 19.41
C PHE A 73 -12.22 -0.11 19.67
N PRO A 74 -12.03 0.45 20.88
CA PRO A 74 -12.44 1.82 21.17
C PRO A 74 -11.70 2.82 20.26
N LEU A 75 -12.45 3.54 19.43
CA LEU A 75 -11.90 4.59 18.57
C LEU A 75 -12.80 5.82 18.58
N HIS A 76 -12.22 6.97 18.92
CA HIS A 76 -12.95 8.24 18.94
C HIS A 76 -13.30 8.67 17.50
N LYS A 77 -14.53 9.12 17.27
CA LYS A 77 -15.06 9.45 15.93
C LYS A 77 -14.21 10.45 15.14
N VAL A 78 -13.64 11.46 15.80
CA VAL A 78 -12.78 12.47 15.16
C VAL A 78 -11.43 11.85 14.77
N THR A 79 -10.88 10.99 15.63
CA THR A 79 -9.64 10.25 15.34
C THR A 79 -9.86 9.30 14.17
N TYR A 80 -10.98 8.59 14.14
CA TYR A 80 -11.37 7.75 13.00
C TYR A 80 -11.45 8.54 11.70
N LEU A 81 -12.12 9.69 11.69
CA LEU A 81 -12.23 10.52 10.48
C LEU A 81 -10.87 11.03 10.01
N GLY A 82 -10.00 11.46 10.94
CA GLY A 82 -8.62 11.86 10.62
C GLY A 82 -7.78 10.71 10.05
N LEU A 83 -7.88 9.52 10.63
CA LEU A 83 -7.22 8.31 10.12
C LEU A 83 -7.76 7.91 8.75
N TYR A 84 -9.07 8.04 8.52
CA TYR A 84 -9.68 7.76 7.23
C TYR A 84 -9.18 8.71 6.13
N ILE A 85 -9.02 10.00 6.43
CA ILE A 85 -8.37 10.95 5.51
C ILE A 85 -6.92 10.55 5.27
N PHE A 86 -6.17 10.25 6.34
CA PHE A 86 -4.78 9.80 6.24
C PHE A 86 -4.63 8.57 5.33
N VAL A 87 -5.51 7.57 5.47
CA VAL A 87 -5.53 6.36 4.64
C VAL A 87 -5.66 6.72 3.16
N ASN A 88 -6.57 7.63 2.80
CA ASN A 88 -6.77 8.01 1.41
C ASN A 88 -5.57 8.78 0.84
N VAL A 89 -5.00 9.70 1.62
CA VAL A 89 -3.76 10.40 1.26
C VAL A 89 -2.61 9.41 1.08
N TRP A 90 -2.50 8.43 1.97
CA TRP A 90 -1.48 7.40 1.90
C TRP A 90 -1.63 6.53 0.65
N THR A 91 -2.85 6.05 0.37
CA THR A 91 -3.17 5.26 -0.83
C THR A 91 -2.81 6.03 -2.10
N ILE A 92 -3.05 7.34 -2.16
CA ILE A 92 -2.59 8.17 -3.28
C ILE A 92 -1.06 8.24 -3.33
N SER A 93 -0.40 8.51 -2.19
CA SER A 93 1.05 8.70 -2.13
C SER A 93 1.84 7.46 -2.56
N ILE A 94 1.35 6.23 -2.31
CA ILE A 94 2.06 5.03 -2.77
C ILE A 94 1.91 4.80 -4.29
N HIS A 95 1.05 5.55 -4.98
CA HIS A 95 0.85 5.46 -6.44
C HIS A 95 1.37 6.67 -7.22
N ASP A 96 1.91 7.69 -6.54
CA ASP A 96 2.24 8.97 -7.18
C ASP A 96 3.53 8.96 -8.00
N GLY A 97 4.36 7.93 -7.85
CA GLY A 97 5.65 7.77 -8.53
C GLY A 97 6.79 8.54 -7.88
N ASP A 98 6.60 9.12 -6.69
CA ASP A 98 7.64 9.74 -5.88
C ASP A 98 8.31 8.72 -4.97
N TYR A 99 9.51 8.30 -5.37
CA TYR A 99 10.26 7.24 -4.67
C TYR A 99 11.03 7.75 -3.44
N ARG A 100 10.86 9.00 -3.03
CA ARG A 100 11.60 9.57 -1.91
C ARG A 100 11.08 9.03 -0.57
N VAL A 101 11.89 8.18 0.06
CA VAL A 101 11.71 7.77 1.45
C VAL A 101 13.04 8.04 2.19
N PRO A 102 13.00 8.65 3.40
CA PRO A 102 14.19 8.85 4.21
C PRO A 102 14.97 7.55 4.38
N ARG A 103 16.30 7.58 4.21
CA ARG A 103 17.17 6.39 4.26
C ARG A 103 16.87 5.42 5.41
N PRO A 104 16.73 5.86 6.68
CA PRO A 104 16.47 4.91 7.78
C PRO A 104 15.09 4.24 7.70
N LEU A 105 14.14 4.83 6.97
CA LEU A 105 12.77 4.35 6.87
C LEU A 105 12.53 3.47 5.63
N ARG A 106 13.49 3.39 4.69
CA ARG A 106 13.36 2.61 3.45
C ARG A 106 13.06 1.13 3.67
N HIS A 107 13.56 0.57 4.77
CA HIS A 107 13.32 -0.83 5.12
C HIS A 107 12.10 -1.04 6.02
N VAL A 108 11.37 0.02 6.36
CA VAL A 108 10.21 -0.06 7.26
C VAL A 108 8.95 0.34 6.50
N ILE A 109 9.00 1.45 5.77
CA ILE A 109 7.85 2.02 5.06
C ILE A 109 7.71 1.40 3.67
N ASN A 110 6.50 0.90 3.37
CA ASN A 110 6.08 0.52 2.03
C ASN A 110 5.57 1.77 1.29
N GLY A 111 6.49 2.46 0.60
CA GLY A 111 6.21 3.68 -0.17
C GLY A 111 6.06 3.44 -1.68
N SER A 112 5.96 4.52 -2.47
CA SER A 112 5.67 4.41 -3.91
C SER A 112 6.66 3.56 -4.71
N ALA A 113 7.94 3.55 -4.31
CA ALA A 113 8.95 2.69 -4.89
C ALA A 113 8.61 1.20 -4.79
N HIS A 114 8.16 0.76 -3.62
CA HIS A 114 7.78 -0.63 -3.36
C HIS A 114 6.52 -1.00 -4.12
N HIS A 115 5.53 -0.10 -4.10
CA HIS A 115 4.26 -0.33 -4.77
C HIS A 115 4.38 -0.29 -6.30
N THR A 116 5.27 0.53 -6.86
CA THR A 116 5.58 0.48 -8.30
C THR A 116 6.16 -0.89 -8.68
N ASP A 117 7.13 -1.39 -7.92
CA ASP A 117 7.69 -2.72 -8.16
C ASP A 117 6.63 -3.82 -7.97
N HIS A 118 5.67 -3.64 -7.07
CA HIS A 118 4.50 -4.51 -6.94
C HIS A 118 3.66 -4.55 -8.23
N HIS A 119 3.33 -3.40 -8.82
CA HIS A 119 2.62 -3.32 -10.12
C HIS A 119 3.40 -3.92 -11.29
N LEU A 120 4.73 -4.00 -11.19
CA LEU A 120 5.60 -4.56 -12.23
C LEU A 120 5.83 -6.07 -12.08
N TYR A 121 5.99 -6.54 -10.85
CA TYR A 121 6.40 -7.91 -10.54
C TYR A 121 5.30 -8.78 -9.92
N PHE A 122 4.20 -8.20 -9.47
CA PHE A 122 2.97 -8.83 -8.94
C PHE A 122 3.13 -9.61 -7.62
N ASP A 123 4.26 -10.30 -7.42
CA ASP A 123 4.45 -11.28 -6.34
C ASP A 123 5.08 -10.69 -5.05
N TYR A 124 5.26 -9.38 -4.99
CA TYR A 124 6.03 -8.71 -3.92
C TYR A 124 5.35 -7.46 -3.37
N ASN A 125 5.68 -7.09 -2.14
CA ASN A 125 5.36 -5.80 -1.50
C ASN A 125 3.85 -5.47 -1.42
N TYR A 126 3.05 -6.38 -0.87
CA TYR A 126 1.58 -6.23 -0.73
C TYR A 126 1.15 -5.31 0.42
N GLY A 127 2.04 -4.99 1.36
CA GLY A 127 1.72 -4.17 2.53
C GLY A 127 1.23 -2.77 2.16
N GLN A 128 0.41 -2.17 3.02
CA GLN A 128 -0.17 -0.86 2.77
C GLN A 128 0.77 0.25 3.23
N TYR A 129 1.18 0.20 4.50
CA TYR A 129 2.03 1.22 5.14
C TYR A 129 3.44 0.70 5.41
N PHE A 130 3.54 -0.55 5.87
CA PHE A 130 4.79 -1.13 6.35
C PHE A 130 5.20 -2.35 5.53
N THR A 131 6.51 -2.58 5.50
CA THR A 131 7.12 -3.79 4.91
C THR A 131 7.08 -4.98 5.87
N LEU A 132 6.54 -4.80 7.08
CA LEU A 132 6.55 -5.81 8.14
C LEU A 132 5.89 -7.12 7.70
N TRP A 133 4.65 -7.03 7.21
CA TRP A 133 3.90 -8.22 6.80
C TRP A 133 4.44 -8.85 5.53
N ASP A 134 5.03 -8.06 4.64
CA ASP A 134 5.79 -8.58 3.51
C ASP A 134 7.00 -9.41 3.95
N LYS A 135 7.73 -8.97 4.97
CA LYS A 135 8.85 -9.74 5.51
C LYS A 135 8.40 -11.00 6.22
N ILE A 136 7.33 -10.91 7.02
CA ILE A 136 6.76 -12.08 7.72
C ILE A 136 6.20 -13.09 6.71
N GLY A 137 5.49 -12.62 5.69
CA GLY A 137 4.86 -13.47 4.68
C GLY A 137 5.76 -13.87 3.51
N GLY A 138 7.03 -13.44 3.51
CA GLY A 138 8.03 -13.81 2.51
C GLY A 138 7.85 -13.16 1.13
N SER A 139 7.15 -12.02 1.05
CA SER A 139 6.91 -11.25 -0.18
C SER A 139 7.69 -9.93 -0.23
N TYR A 140 8.60 -9.67 0.72
CA TYR A 140 9.40 -8.46 0.72
C TYR A 140 10.44 -8.46 -0.41
N LYS A 141 10.48 -7.36 -1.16
CA LYS A 141 11.52 -7.09 -2.15
C LYS A 141 11.98 -5.64 -2.05
N SER A 142 13.30 -5.44 -1.97
CA SER A 142 13.89 -4.11 -2.02
C SER A 142 13.58 -3.44 -3.37
N PRO A 143 13.08 -2.19 -3.39
CA PRO A 143 12.72 -1.52 -4.63
C PRO A 143 13.92 -1.31 -5.57
N THR A 144 13.73 -1.61 -6.85
CA THR A 144 14.72 -1.41 -7.91
C THR A 144 15.12 0.06 -8.08
N SER A 145 14.21 0.99 -7.77
CA SER A 145 14.49 2.43 -7.80
C SER A 145 15.49 2.87 -6.72
N PHE A 146 15.61 2.13 -5.61
CA PHE A 146 16.66 2.41 -4.61
C PHE A 146 18.05 1.97 -5.09
N GLU A 147 18.11 1.11 -6.11
CA GLU A 147 19.34 0.63 -6.75
C GLU A 147 19.67 1.38 -8.05
N GLY A 148 18.91 2.41 -8.43
CA GLY A 148 19.09 3.12 -9.71
C GLY A 148 18.69 2.30 -10.94
N LYS A 149 17.82 1.30 -10.76
CA LYS A 149 17.29 0.40 -11.80
C LYS A 149 15.77 0.53 -11.95
N GLY A 150 15.18 1.59 -11.40
CA GLY A 150 13.74 1.78 -11.45
C GLY A 150 13.24 2.24 -12.83
N PRO A 151 11.92 2.28 -13.06
CA PRO A 151 11.34 2.72 -14.32
C PRO A 151 11.79 4.12 -14.75
N HIS A 152 11.88 5.07 -13.82
CA HIS A 152 12.38 6.42 -14.10
C HIS A 152 13.83 6.44 -14.57
N ASP A 153 14.68 5.58 -14.01
CA ASP A 153 16.09 5.47 -14.42
C ASP A 153 16.23 4.88 -15.83
N TYR A 154 15.38 3.89 -16.15
CA TYR A 154 15.30 3.32 -17.50
C TYR A 154 14.87 4.38 -18.52
N LEU A 155 13.80 5.13 -18.23
CA LEU A 155 13.31 6.20 -19.11
C LEU A 155 14.33 7.33 -19.29
N ARG A 156 15.08 7.68 -18.25
CA ARG A 156 16.18 8.67 -18.34
C ARG A 156 17.27 8.18 -19.30
N LYS A 157 17.74 6.93 -19.16
CA LYS A 157 18.75 6.35 -20.05
C LYS A 157 18.31 6.25 -21.51
N LEU A 158 17.02 6.06 -21.78
CA LEU A 158 16.48 6.07 -23.15
C LEU A 158 16.47 7.46 -23.77
N ARG A 159 16.25 8.52 -22.98
CA ARG A 159 16.25 9.91 -23.46
C ARG A 159 17.65 10.49 -23.70
N GLU A 160 18.65 9.91 -23.06
CA GLU A 160 20.07 10.29 -23.21
C GLU A 160 20.75 9.61 -24.42
N LYS A 161 20.06 8.69 -25.11
CA LYS A 161 20.50 8.04 -26.35
C LYS A 161 19.86 8.70 -27.56
#